data_AF-A0A940V521-F1
#
_entry.id   AF-A0A940V521-F1
#
_cell.length_a   1.000
_cell.length_b   1.000
_cell.length_c   1.000
_cell.angle_alpha   90.00
_cell.angle_beta   90.00
_cell.angle_gamma   90.00
#
_symmetry.space_group_name_H-M   'P 1'
#
loop_
_entity.id
_entity.type
_entity.pdbx_description
1 polymer ?
#
loop_
_entity_poly.entity_id
_entity_poly.type
_entity_poly.pdbx_seq_one_letter_code
_entity_poly.pdbx_strand_id
1 'polypeptide(L)'
;VAVVGGGNSAMDAARAALKVKGVENVYIVYRRTKDYMPADDEELRYAEEDGVIFKELLAPVSLTKGVLKCQKMALGQPDASGRRRPVVVEGAFEELLIDTVLSAIGELIDYDLLKSNGIEVGEKGVIRVNEDTLETSVENVFIGGDALVGPWTVVGAAKHGTIVAKAILEKEQLEFKQEFVSKISFNNEKQLLEIAEKKAVMKPVADHKLESERCLECNKVCNICAEVCPNRANLMIPVNGKGLTNMNQILHVDGMCNVCGNCGTFCPYSSEPYKVKLTLFWTEKDFMASPNSGFYFLDEGSKGEFMLRLEDKVTKVKIDDSGKTDVPIDDKIAAFIGTVYKDYEYLYKVLN
;
A
#
# COMPACT_ATOMS: atom_id res chain seq x y z
N VAL A 1 -0.57 -7.96 35.79
CA VAL A 1 0.37 -8.41 34.71
C VAL A 1 0.92 -7.19 33.98
N ALA A 2 2.22 -7.11 33.68
CA ALA A 2 2.79 -6.09 32.79
C ALA A 2 3.26 -6.72 31.48
N VAL A 3 2.89 -6.13 30.35
CA VAL A 3 3.37 -6.49 29.01
C VAL A 3 4.31 -5.40 28.54
N VAL A 4 5.56 -5.76 28.24
CA VAL A 4 6.60 -4.82 27.81
C VAL A 4 6.67 -4.83 26.30
N GLY A 5 6.25 -3.75 25.66
CA GLY A 5 6.16 -3.67 24.20
C GLY A 5 5.09 -2.68 23.75
N GLY A 6 4.87 -2.58 22.43
CA GLY A 6 3.82 -1.73 21.87
C GLY A 6 3.33 -2.14 20.48
N GLY A 7 3.78 -3.29 19.95
CA GLY A 7 3.30 -3.82 18.67
C GLY A 7 2.07 -4.70 18.85
N ASN A 8 1.55 -5.25 17.75
CA ASN A 8 0.38 -6.13 17.75
C ASN A 8 0.52 -7.29 18.74
N SER A 9 1.70 -7.94 18.81
CA SER A 9 1.96 -9.01 19.78
C SER A 9 1.82 -8.56 21.24
N ALA A 10 2.09 -7.29 21.55
CA ALA A 10 1.88 -6.76 22.90
C ALA A 10 0.40 -6.54 23.19
N MET A 11 -0.39 -6.11 22.19
CA MET A 11 -1.84 -5.99 22.30
C MET A 11 -2.49 -7.37 22.50
N ASP A 12 -2.11 -8.36 21.69
CA ASP A 12 -2.57 -9.73 21.79
C ASP A 12 -2.29 -10.32 23.17
N ALA A 13 -1.05 -10.17 23.65
CA ALA A 13 -0.64 -10.66 24.96
C ALA A 13 -1.42 -9.97 26.10
N ALA A 14 -1.65 -8.67 26.00
CA ALA A 14 -2.38 -7.91 27.01
C ALA A 14 -3.86 -8.33 27.07
N ARG A 15 -4.52 -8.41 25.92
CA ARG A 15 -5.93 -8.80 25.79
C ARG A 15 -6.14 -10.27 26.18
N ALA A 16 -5.19 -11.15 25.84
CA ALA A 16 -5.20 -12.54 26.28
C ALA A 16 -5.04 -12.66 27.81
N ALA A 17 -4.12 -11.88 28.40
CA ALA A 17 -3.90 -11.87 29.84
C ALA A 17 -5.16 -11.47 30.62
N LEU A 18 -5.95 -10.49 30.12
CA LEU A 18 -7.22 -10.09 30.74
C LEU A 18 -8.26 -11.22 30.82
N LYS A 19 -8.18 -12.21 29.92
CA LYS A 19 -9.11 -13.36 29.91
C LYS A 19 -8.73 -14.44 30.93
N VAL A 20 -7.55 -14.36 31.52
CA VAL A 20 -7.07 -15.35 32.50
C VAL A 20 -7.72 -15.08 33.86
N LYS A 21 -8.39 -16.10 34.41
CA LYS A 21 -9.04 -16.01 35.73
C LYS A 21 -8.03 -15.60 36.81
N GLY A 22 -8.36 -14.56 37.58
CA GLY A 22 -7.52 -14.03 38.65
C GLY A 22 -6.60 -12.89 38.22
N VAL A 23 -6.55 -12.53 36.94
CA VAL A 23 -5.89 -11.31 36.49
C VAL A 23 -6.83 -10.13 36.75
N GLU A 24 -6.40 -9.23 37.64
CA GLU A 24 -7.18 -8.04 38.00
C GLU A 24 -6.85 -6.83 37.11
N ASN A 25 -5.57 -6.68 36.76
CA ASN A 25 -5.06 -5.55 35.98
C ASN A 25 -3.99 -6.01 34.99
N VAL A 26 -4.05 -5.46 33.78
CA VAL A 26 -3.02 -5.64 32.74
C VAL A 26 -2.51 -4.29 32.29
N TYR A 27 -1.20 -4.12 32.33
CA TYR A 27 -0.52 -2.90 31.91
C TYR A 27 0.29 -3.13 30.65
N ILE A 28 0.17 -2.24 29.67
CA ILE A 28 1.16 -2.13 28.58
C ILE A 28 2.21 -1.10 28.99
N VAL A 29 3.45 -1.52 29.14
CA VAL A 29 4.59 -0.66 29.48
C VAL A 29 5.35 -0.35 28.20
N TYR A 30 5.29 0.92 27.78
CA TYR A 30 5.89 1.36 26.53
C TYR A 30 6.73 2.62 26.69
N ARG A 31 7.90 2.64 26.06
CA ARG A 31 8.90 3.71 26.22
C ARG A 31 8.60 5.01 25.47
N ARG A 32 7.55 5.03 24.64
CA ARG A 32 7.04 6.22 23.93
C ARG A 32 5.56 6.42 24.27
N THR A 33 4.93 7.39 23.64
CA THR A 33 3.47 7.58 23.73
C THR A 33 2.72 6.60 22.82
N LYS A 34 1.41 6.47 23.05
CA LYS A 34 0.51 5.61 22.28
C LYS A 34 0.54 5.92 20.78
N ASP A 35 0.58 7.19 20.39
CA ASP A 35 0.68 7.63 18.98
C ASP A 35 1.92 7.11 18.25
N TYR A 36 2.95 6.69 19.00
CA TYR A 36 4.16 6.10 18.45
C TYR A 36 4.24 4.59 18.70
N MET A 37 3.16 3.90 19.09
CA MET A 37 3.11 2.44 19.13
C MET A 37 3.09 1.88 17.70
N PRO A 38 3.83 0.78 17.41
CA PRO A 38 3.78 0.16 16.09
C PRO A 38 2.54 -0.73 15.86
N ALA A 39 1.71 -0.95 16.88
CA ALA A 39 0.46 -1.68 16.72
C ALA A 39 -0.51 -0.93 15.81
N ASP A 40 -1.40 -1.68 15.15
CA ASP A 40 -2.49 -1.09 14.36
C ASP A 40 -3.44 -0.32 15.28
N ASP A 41 -3.95 0.82 14.81
CA ASP A 41 -4.83 1.70 15.59
C ASP A 41 -6.08 0.98 16.11
N GLU A 42 -6.58 0.03 15.34
CA GLU A 42 -7.72 -0.80 15.70
C GLU A 42 -7.40 -1.73 16.88
N GLU A 43 -6.22 -2.36 16.90
CA GLU A 43 -5.78 -3.21 18.02
C GLU A 43 -5.56 -2.40 19.30
N LEU A 44 -5.02 -1.18 19.17
CA LEU A 44 -4.88 -0.26 20.30
C LEU A 44 -6.25 0.08 20.90
N ARG A 45 -7.23 0.42 20.06
CA ARG A 45 -8.59 0.73 20.51
C ARG A 45 -9.24 -0.48 21.19
N TYR A 46 -9.12 -1.67 20.62
CA TYR A 46 -9.69 -2.88 21.23
C TYR A 46 -9.02 -3.24 22.55
N ALA A 47 -7.71 -3.06 22.68
CA ALA A 47 -7.02 -3.25 23.95
C ALA A 47 -7.54 -2.28 25.03
N GLU A 48 -7.77 -1.01 24.69
CA GLU A 48 -8.39 -0.04 25.60
C GLU A 48 -9.82 -0.42 26.00
N GLU A 49 -10.64 -0.81 25.02
CA GLU A 49 -12.03 -1.25 25.26
C GLU A 49 -12.11 -2.50 26.15
N ASP A 50 -11.15 -3.42 26.01
CA ASP A 50 -11.02 -4.61 26.87
C ASP A 50 -10.52 -4.25 28.30
N GLY A 51 -10.03 -3.02 28.52
CA GLY A 51 -9.58 -2.53 29.83
C GLY A 51 -8.07 -2.59 30.08
N VAL A 52 -7.25 -2.71 29.02
CA VAL A 52 -5.79 -2.63 29.13
C VAL A 52 -5.37 -1.22 29.55
N ILE A 53 -4.48 -1.12 30.55
CA ILE A 53 -3.99 0.16 31.08
C ILE A 53 -2.66 0.50 30.43
N PHE A 54 -2.60 1.60 29.67
CA PHE A 54 -1.39 2.05 29.01
C PHE A 54 -0.49 2.85 29.96
N LYS A 55 0.74 2.38 30.13
CA LYS A 55 1.83 3.01 30.87
C LYS A 55 2.88 3.50 29.88
N GLU A 56 2.56 4.63 29.25
CA GLU A 56 3.41 5.32 28.30
C GLU A 56 4.66 5.92 28.95
N LEU A 57 5.68 6.18 28.12
CA LEU A 57 6.92 6.81 28.54
C LEU A 57 7.61 6.09 29.72
N LEU A 58 7.46 4.77 29.80
CA LEU A 58 8.14 3.92 30.78
C LEU A 58 8.97 2.86 30.08
N ALA A 59 10.23 2.70 30.50
CA ALA A 59 11.05 1.57 30.09
C ALA A 59 11.46 0.74 31.32
N PRO A 60 11.18 -0.57 31.34
CA PRO A 60 11.62 -1.43 32.43
C PRO A 60 13.13 -1.44 32.61
N VAL A 61 13.57 -1.43 33.87
CA VAL A 61 14.99 -1.49 34.27
C VAL A 61 15.27 -2.74 35.08
N SER A 62 14.38 -3.10 36.00
CA SER A 62 14.54 -4.30 36.84
C SER A 62 13.20 -4.79 37.37
N LEU A 63 13.09 -6.10 37.57
CA LEU A 63 12.00 -6.74 38.31
C LEU A 63 12.59 -7.37 39.57
N THR A 64 12.13 -6.95 40.76
CA THR A 64 12.62 -7.51 42.03
C THR A 64 11.47 -7.62 43.02
N LYS A 65 11.23 -8.83 43.55
CA LYS A 65 10.20 -9.13 44.56
C LYS A 65 8.81 -8.57 44.18
N GLY A 66 8.40 -8.74 42.92
CA GLY A 66 7.09 -8.25 42.43
C GLY A 66 7.04 -6.75 42.13
N VAL A 67 8.16 -6.03 42.22
CA VAL A 67 8.23 -4.61 41.85
C VAL A 67 8.97 -4.47 40.52
N LEU A 68 8.25 -4.02 39.49
CA LEU A 68 8.81 -3.64 38.20
C LEU A 68 9.20 -2.16 38.25
N LYS A 69 10.51 -1.89 38.34
CA LYS A 69 11.06 -0.53 38.30
C LYS A 69 11.22 -0.10 36.85
N CYS A 70 10.58 1.00 36.50
CA CYS A 70 10.61 1.60 35.18
C CYS A 70 11.29 2.96 35.22
N GLN A 71 12.20 3.21 34.28
CA GLN A 71 12.75 4.53 34.01
C GLN A 71 11.71 5.37 33.27
N LYS A 72 11.45 6.59 33.75
CA LYS A 72 10.61 7.56 33.02
C LYS A 72 11.35 8.10 31.80
N MET A 73 10.62 8.20 30.70
CA MET A 73 11.10 8.65 29.41
C MET A 73 10.42 9.96 29.00
N ALA A 74 11.03 10.66 28.05
CA ALA A 74 10.45 11.79 27.34
C ALA A 74 10.65 11.60 25.83
N LEU A 75 9.80 12.23 25.02
CA LEU A 75 9.96 12.21 23.58
C LEU A 75 10.99 13.27 23.14
N GLY A 76 12.15 12.81 22.70
CA GLY A 76 13.20 13.64 22.09
C GLY A 76 12.94 13.94 20.62
N GLN A 77 14.02 14.29 19.92
CA GLN A 77 13.97 14.61 18.49
C GLN A 77 13.57 13.38 17.64
N PRO A 78 12.89 13.61 16.50
CA PRO A 78 12.65 12.58 15.50
C PRO A 78 13.94 11.90 15.02
N ASP A 79 13.88 10.61 14.73
CA ASP A 79 14.91 9.89 13.98
C ASP A 79 14.69 10.04 12.44
N ALA A 80 15.52 9.37 11.64
CA ALA A 80 15.45 9.42 10.18
C ALA A 80 14.12 8.89 9.60
N SER A 81 13.34 8.13 10.37
CA SER A 81 11.99 7.68 10.00
C SER A 81 10.89 8.68 10.38
N GLY A 82 11.26 9.81 11.02
CA GLY A 82 10.32 10.78 11.58
C GLY A 82 9.79 10.41 12.96
N ARG A 83 10.18 9.26 13.52
CA ARG A 83 9.68 8.75 14.79
C ARG A 83 10.48 9.34 15.95
N ARG A 84 9.80 9.84 16.99
CA ARG A 84 10.50 10.47 18.13
C ARG A 84 11.29 9.45 18.96
N ARG A 85 12.53 9.80 19.32
CA ARG A 85 13.38 8.95 20.16
C ARG A 85 12.97 9.04 21.64
N PRO A 86 12.89 7.93 22.38
CA PRO A 86 12.74 7.98 23.82
C PRO A 86 14.06 8.46 24.45
N VAL A 87 13.98 9.44 25.35
CA VAL A 87 15.12 10.02 26.08
C VAL A 87 14.89 9.84 27.57
N VAL A 88 15.92 9.45 28.29
CA VAL A 88 15.88 9.25 29.75
C VAL A 88 15.57 10.57 30.45
N VAL A 89 14.61 10.54 31.38
CA VAL A 89 14.41 11.63 32.35
C VAL A 89 15.24 11.30 33.59
N GLU A 90 16.38 11.96 33.72
CA GLU A 90 17.36 11.66 34.78
C GLU A 90 16.74 11.66 36.18
N GLY A 91 17.07 10.62 36.96
CA GLY A 91 16.60 10.44 38.34
C GLY A 91 15.11 10.10 38.51
N ALA A 92 14.33 9.99 37.43
CA ALA A 92 12.89 9.77 37.50
C ALA A 92 12.50 8.31 37.24
N PHE A 93 11.94 7.64 38.24
CA PHE A 93 11.47 6.26 38.15
C PHE A 93 9.99 6.14 38.51
N GLU A 94 9.35 5.09 38.01
CA GLU A 94 8.02 4.63 38.43
C GLU A 94 8.13 3.15 38.83
N GLU A 95 7.52 2.79 39.94
CA GLU A 95 7.48 1.41 40.42
C GLU A 95 6.06 0.87 40.24
N LEU A 96 5.95 -0.28 39.59
CA LEU A 96 4.69 -0.98 39.36
C LEU A 96 4.71 -2.30 40.14
N LEU A 97 3.69 -2.53 40.95
CA LEU A 97 3.47 -3.82 41.60
C LEU A 97 2.89 -4.79 40.57
N ILE A 98 3.63 -5.85 40.25
CA ILE A 98 3.33 -6.78 39.17
C ILE A 98 3.66 -8.21 39.57
N ASP A 99 2.71 -9.13 39.37
CA ASP A 99 2.91 -10.57 39.60
C ASP A 99 3.64 -11.26 38.43
N THR A 100 3.35 -10.83 37.20
CA THR A 100 3.86 -11.43 35.97
C THR A 100 4.27 -10.38 34.96
N VAL A 101 5.46 -10.51 34.38
CA VAL A 101 5.95 -9.68 33.27
C VAL A 101 6.03 -10.52 32.00
N LEU A 102 5.41 -10.04 30.93
CA LEU A 102 5.48 -10.62 29.59
C LEU A 102 6.34 -9.72 28.70
N SER A 103 7.37 -10.28 28.07
CA SER A 103 8.23 -9.55 27.13
C SER A 103 7.68 -9.68 25.71
N ALA A 104 7.31 -8.55 25.09
CA ALA A 104 6.79 -8.45 23.72
C ALA A 104 7.57 -7.37 22.94
N ILE A 105 8.90 -7.43 23.01
CA ILE A 105 9.83 -6.41 22.50
C ILE A 105 10.26 -6.59 21.04
N GLY A 106 9.73 -7.61 20.37
CA GLY A 106 10.02 -7.95 18.97
C GLY A 106 10.85 -9.22 18.82
N GLU A 107 11.20 -9.51 17.57
CA GLU A 107 11.96 -10.67 17.15
C GLU A 107 13.19 -10.26 16.32
N LEU A 108 14.16 -11.17 16.21
CA LEU A 108 15.38 -10.96 15.45
C LEU A 108 15.62 -12.18 14.56
N ILE A 109 16.19 -11.93 13.39
CA ILE A 109 16.63 -12.99 12.49
C ILE A 109 17.86 -13.68 13.10
N ASP A 110 17.86 -15.01 13.10
CA ASP A 110 19.01 -15.81 13.50
C ASP A 110 20.07 -15.83 12.38
N TYR A 111 20.86 -14.76 12.31
CA TYR A 111 21.91 -14.63 11.29
C TYR A 111 23.02 -15.67 11.42
N ASP A 112 23.25 -16.21 12.62
CA ASP A 112 24.29 -17.22 12.83
C ASP A 112 23.85 -18.55 12.22
N LEU A 113 22.56 -18.91 12.37
CA LEU A 113 21.97 -20.04 11.66
C LEU A 113 22.11 -19.87 10.14
N LEU A 114 21.78 -18.70 9.59
CA LEU A 114 21.91 -18.46 8.14
C LEU A 114 23.35 -18.62 7.65
N LYS A 115 24.31 -17.98 8.32
CA LYS A 115 25.73 -18.06 7.97
C LYS A 115 26.29 -19.48 8.10
N SER A 116 25.87 -20.23 9.13
CA SER A 116 26.30 -21.63 9.31
C SER A 116 25.82 -22.55 8.19
N ASN A 117 24.74 -22.18 7.50
CA ASN A 117 24.25 -22.86 6.29
C ASN A 117 24.82 -22.28 4.98
N GLY A 118 25.82 -21.38 5.06
CA GLY A 118 26.48 -20.81 3.88
C GLY A 118 25.73 -19.67 3.18
N ILE A 119 24.63 -19.19 3.77
CA ILE A 119 23.85 -18.08 3.20
C ILE A 119 24.61 -16.77 3.43
N GLU A 120 24.81 -16.00 2.37
CA GLU A 120 25.44 -14.68 2.42
C GLU A 120 24.52 -13.67 3.13
N VAL A 121 25.03 -13.11 4.23
CA VAL A 121 24.39 -12.01 4.95
C VAL A 121 25.26 -10.77 4.78
N GLY A 122 24.73 -9.78 4.05
CA GLY A 122 25.39 -8.51 3.79
C GLY A 122 25.39 -7.57 5.00
N GLU A 123 25.90 -6.35 4.77
CA GLU A 123 25.92 -5.31 5.79
C GLU A 123 24.51 -5.00 6.29
N LYS A 124 24.39 -4.71 7.60
CA LYS A 124 23.11 -4.43 8.29
C LYS A 124 22.09 -5.57 8.22
N GLY A 125 22.51 -6.81 7.93
CA GLY A 125 21.63 -7.98 7.92
C GLY A 125 20.85 -8.18 6.62
N VAL A 126 21.23 -7.51 5.53
CA VAL A 126 20.57 -7.69 4.23
C VAL A 126 20.92 -9.06 3.65
N ILE A 127 19.92 -9.91 3.47
CA ILE A 127 20.07 -11.23 2.84
C ILE A 127 19.80 -11.07 1.34
N ARG A 128 20.78 -11.41 0.50
CA ARG A 128 20.63 -11.32 -0.95
C ARG A 128 19.96 -12.58 -1.48
N VAL A 129 18.93 -12.38 -2.30
CA VAL A 129 18.19 -13.45 -2.98
C VAL A 129 17.92 -13.04 -4.42
N ASN A 130 17.60 -14.01 -5.28
CA ASN A 130 16.96 -13.73 -6.56
C ASN A 130 15.55 -13.17 -6.31
N GLU A 131 15.24 -12.00 -6.89
CA GLU A 131 13.97 -11.30 -6.61
C GLU A 131 12.73 -12.03 -7.14
N ASP A 132 12.89 -12.85 -8.19
CA ASP A 132 11.80 -13.61 -8.82
C ASP A 132 11.56 -14.96 -8.15
N THR A 133 12.61 -15.60 -7.62
CA THR A 133 12.53 -16.98 -7.08
C THR A 133 12.73 -17.07 -5.57
N LEU A 134 13.34 -16.05 -4.95
CA LEU A 134 13.83 -16.03 -3.56
C LEU A 134 14.90 -17.10 -3.25
N GLU A 135 15.60 -17.59 -4.28
CA GLU A 135 16.78 -18.43 -4.11
C GLU A 135 17.92 -17.62 -3.49
N THR A 136 18.59 -18.19 -2.48
CA THR A 136 19.70 -17.56 -1.75
C THR A 136 21.00 -17.64 -2.54
N SER A 137 22.12 -17.23 -1.92
CA SER A 137 23.46 -17.46 -2.46
C SER A 137 23.86 -18.94 -2.53
N VAL A 138 23.13 -19.83 -1.86
CA VAL A 138 23.38 -21.28 -1.88
C VAL A 138 22.41 -21.93 -2.87
N GLU A 139 22.95 -22.68 -3.82
CA GLU A 139 22.17 -23.35 -4.86
C GLU A 139 21.12 -24.28 -4.25
N ASN A 140 19.89 -24.22 -4.76
CA ASN A 140 18.73 -25.00 -4.29
C ASN A 140 18.28 -24.68 -2.84
N VAL A 141 18.75 -23.58 -2.25
CA VAL A 141 18.29 -23.11 -0.94
C VAL A 141 17.54 -21.81 -1.12
N PHE A 142 16.29 -21.79 -0.65
CA PHE A 142 15.37 -20.67 -0.75
C PHE A 142 15.03 -20.11 0.63
N ILE A 143 14.70 -18.83 0.71
CA ILE A 143 14.34 -18.17 1.97
C ILE A 143 13.11 -17.26 1.77
N GLY A 144 12.26 -17.17 2.78
CA GLY A 144 11.02 -16.40 2.70
C GLY A 144 10.48 -16.05 4.09
N GLY A 145 9.38 -15.29 4.11
CA GLY A 145 8.81 -14.76 5.37
C GLY A 145 9.77 -13.89 6.17
N ASP A 146 9.62 -13.92 7.49
CA ASP A 146 10.33 -13.01 8.40
C ASP A 146 11.84 -13.27 8.43
N ALA A 147 12.27 -14.49 8.09
CA ALA A 147 13.68 -14.83 7.97
C ALA A 147 14.39 -14.05 6.85
N LEU A 148 13.66 -13.53 5.86
CA LEU A 148 14.21 -12.73 4.77
C LEU A 148 14.09 -11.21 5.03
N VAL A 149 12.92 -10.75 5.51
CA VAL A 149 12.60 -9.31 5.59
C VAL A 149 12.46 -8.76 7.01
N GLY A 150 12.64 -9.61 8.03
CA GLY A 150 12.30 -9.29 9.41
C GLY A 150 10.80 -9.35 9.68
N PRO A 151 10.33 -8.85 10.82
CA PRO A 151 8.93 -8.97 11.24
C PRO A 151 7.95 -8.48 10.18
N TRP A 152 7.08 -9.36 9.71
CA TRP A 152 6.15 -9.05 8.63
C TRP A 152 4.77 -9.68 8.83
N THR A 153 3.91 -9.51 7.81
CA THR A 153 2.54 -10.03 7.86
C THR A 153 2.49 -11.48 7.40
N VAL A 154 1.55 -12.25 7.95
CA VAL A 154 1.29 -13.64 7.54
C VAL A 154 1.01 -13.75 6.03
N VAL A 155 0.29 -12.78 5.45
CA VAL A 155 0.01 -12.74 4.01
C VAL A 155 1.29 -12.52 3.19
N GLY A 156 2.19 -11.66 3.67
CA GLY A 156 3.51 -11.48 3.09
C GLY A 156 4.34 -12.77 3.12
N ALA A 157 4.39 -13.45 4.27
CA ALA A 157 5.07 -14.74 4.38
C ALA A 157 4.47 -15.79 3.43
N ALA A 158 3.14 -15.86 3.32
CA ALA A 158 2.46 -16.75 2.37
C ALA A 158 2.77 -16.41 0.90
N LYS A 159 2.91 -15.12 0.56
CA LYS A 159 3.40 -14.66 -0.76
C LYS A 159 4.79 -15.23 -1.04
N HIS A 160 5.74 -15.10 -0.11
CA HIS A 160 7.08 -15.67 -0.29
C HIS A 160 7.04 -17.19 -0.45
N GLY A 161 6.26 -17.90 0.37
CA GLY A 161 6.09 -19.35 0.23
C GLY A 161 5.54 -19.76 -1.14
N THR A 162 4.61 -18.97 -1.70
CA THR A 162 4.07 -19.21 -3.05
C THR A 162 5.13 -19.00 -4.14
N ILE A 163 5.96 -17.96 -4.02
CA ILE A 163 7.06 -17.68 -4.95
C ILE A 163 8.07 -18.83 -4.93
N VAL A 164 8.52 -19.23 -3.75
CA VAL A 164 9.47 -20.34 -3.57
C VAL A 164 8.91 -21.66 -4.10
N ALA A 165 7.66 -21.98 -3.79
CA ALA A 165 7.04 -23.21 -4.28
C ALA A 165 6.98 -23.25 -5.81
N LYS A 166 6.66 -22.13 -6.47
CA LYS A 166 6.67 -22.03 -7.94
C LYS A 166 8.07 -22.23 -8.51
N ALA A 167 9.07 -21.55 -7.94
CA ALA A 167 10.45 -21.68 -8.38
C ALA A 167 10.96 -23.14 -8.27
N ILE A 168 10.65 -23.82 -7.17
CA ILE A 168 10.99 -25.24 -6.98
C ILE A 168 10.30 -26.12 -8.04
N LEU A 169 9.00 -25.93 -8.25
CA LEU A 169 8.25 -26.74 -9.23
C LEU A 169 8.76 -26.53 -10.66
N GLU A 170 9.05 -25.28 -11.04
CA GLU A 170 9.64 -24.96 -12.35
C GLU A 170 11.01 -25.63 -12.53
N LYS A 171 11.85 -25.60 -11.49
CA LYS A 171 13.18 -26.23 -11.49
C LYS A 171 13.11 -27.76 -11.61
N GLU A 172 12.13 -28.38 -10.95
CA GLU A 172 11.84 -29.82 -11.01
C GLU A 172 11.02 -30.23 -12.25
N GLN A 173 10.72 -29.29 -13.16
CA GLN A 173 9.91 -29.52 -14.36
C GLN A 173 8.53 -30.10 -14.05
N LEU A 174 7.95 -29.71 -12.91
CA LEU A 174 6.62 -30.12 -12.46
C LEU A 174 5.59 -29.04 -12.79
N GLU A 175 4.39 -29.45 -13.23
CA GLU A 175 3.30 -28.52 -13.47
C GLU A 175 2.75 -27.95 -12.16
N PHE A 176 2.82 -26.63 -12.00
CA PHE A 176 2.09 -25.93 -10.95
C PHE A 176 0.60 -25.81 -11.33
N LYS A 177 -0.23 -26.69 -10.77
CA LYS A 177 -1.69 -26.60 -10.88
C LYS A 177 -2.25 -25.74 -9.74
N GLN A 178 -2.26 -24.43 -9.93
CA GLN A 178 -3.07 -23.58 -9.07
C GLN A 178 -4.54 -23.75 -9.48
N GLU A 179 -5.28 -24.55 -8.73
CA GLU A 179 -6.75 -24.47 -8.74
C GLU A 179 -7.13 -23.11 -8.17
N PHE A 180 -7.17 -22.10 -9.03
CA PHE A 180 -7.85 -20.88 -8.67
C PHE A 180 -9.28 -21.27 -8.32
N VAL A 181 -9.77 -20.80 -7.18
CA VAL A 181 -11.21 -20.69 -6.92
C VAL A 181 -11.73 -19.58 -7.84
N SER A 182 -11.65 -19.76 -9.15
CA SER A 182 -11.96 -18.78 -10.19
C SER A 182 -13.39 -18.90 -10.70
N LYS A 183 -14.23 -19.71 -10.04
CA LYS A 183 -15.68 -19.72 -10.33
C LYS A 183 -16.47 -18.70 -9.51
N ILE A 184 -15.88 -17.54 -9.21
CA ILE A 184 -16.69 -16.35 -8.92
C ILE A 184 -16.67 -15.50 -10.18
N SER A 185 -17.62 -15.74 -11.10
CA SER A 185 -17.82 -14.85 -12.24
C SER A 185 -18.51 -13.58 -11.73
N PHE A 186 -17.77 -12.48 -11.63
CA PHE A 186 -18.35 -11.18 -11.36
C PHE A 186 -18.95 -10.62 -12.65
N ASN A 187 -20.23 -10.24 -12.62
CA ASN A 187 -20.84 -9.49 -13.71
C ASN A 187 -20.42 -8.02 -13.59
N ASN A 188 -19.35 -7.66 -14.30
CA ASN A 188 -18.77 -6.31 -14.23
C ASN A 188 -19.78 -5.22 -14.61
N GLU A 189 -20.63 -5.44 -15.63
CA GLU A 189 -21.64 -4.47 -16.03
C GLU A 189 -22.65 -4.21 -14.90
N LYS A 190 -23.17 -5.27 -14.29
CA LYS A 190 -24.09 -5.17 -13.15
C LYS A 190 -23.43 -4.44 -11.98
N GLN A 191 -22.19 -4.81 -11.65
CA GLN A 191 -21.46 -4.23 -10.52
C GLN A 191 -21.14 -2.74 -10.75
N LEU A 192 -20.79 -2.35 -11.97
CA LEU A 192 -20.60 -0.94 -12.34
C LEU A 192 -21.88 -0.13 -12.17
N LEU A 193 -23.03 -0.68 -12.54
CA LEU A 193 -24.33 -0.05 -12.33
C LEU A 193 -24.64 0.12 -10.83
N GLU A 194 -24.45 -0.94 -10.04
CA GLU A 194 -24.65 -0.89 -8.58
C GLU A 194 -23.75 0.15 -7.89
N ILE A 195 -22.48 0.26 -8.31
CA ILE A 195 -21.56 1.29 -7.79
C ILE A 195 -22.07 2.68 -8.18
N ALA A 196 -22.50 2.87 -9.43
CA ALA A 196 -23.00 4.15 -9.92
C ALA A 196 -24.26 4.61 -9.17
N GLU A 197 -25.19 3.69 -8.86
CA GLU A 197 -26.41 3.98 -8.09
C GLU A 197 -26.11 4.41 -6.64
N LYS A 198 -25.03 3.89 -6.04
CA LYS A 198 -24.60 4.24 -4.68
C LYS A 198 -23.85 5.57 -4.62
N LYS A 199 -23.21 5.99 -5.71
CA LYS A 199 -22.41 7.22 -5.74
C LYS A 199 -23.27 8.45 -5.49
N ALA A 200 -22.72 9.39 -4.72
CA ALA A 200 -23.39 10.62 -4.27
C ALA A 200 -24.66 10.42 -3.41
N VAL A 201 -25.00 9.19 -3.02
CA VAL A 201 -26.10 8.89 -2.11
C VAL A 201 -25.56 8.72 -0.70
N MET A 202 -25.76 9.72 0.16
CA MET A 202 -25.46 9.60 1.59
C MET A 202 -26.64 8.94 2.30
N LYS A 203 -26.59 7.61 2.43
CA LYS A 203 -27.55 6.83 3.22
C LYS A 203 -26.98 6.55 4.61
N PRO A 204 -27.56 7.10 5.70
CA PRO A 204 -27.17 6.70 7.04
C PRO A 204 -27.61 5.25 7.29
N VAL A 205 -26.69 4.43 7.78
CA VAL A 205 -26.96 3.03 8.10
C VAL A 205 -26.78 2.86 9.61
N ALA A 206 -27.86 2.59 10.33
CA ALA A 206 -27.83 2.36 11.78
C ALA A 206 -27.52 0.90 12.14
N ASP A 207 -27.74 -0.04 11.20
CA ASP A 207 -27.42 -1.46 11.36
C ASP A 207 -26.09 -1.78 10.70
N HIS A 208 -25.08 -2.11 11.50
CA HIS A 208 -23.74 -2.52 11.03
C HIS A 208 -23.77 -3.65 9.98
N LYS A 209 -24.81 -4.49 9.96
CA LYS A 209 -24.97 -5.56 8.97
C LYS A 209 -25.23 -5.05 7.55
N LEU A 210 -25.66 -3.80 7.41
CA LEU A 210 -25.95 -3.16 6.12
C LEU A 210 -24.83 -2.20 5.67
N GLU A 211 -23.76 -2.04 6.44
CA GLU A 211 -22.67 -1.09 6.11
C GLU A 211 -22.02 -1.42 4.75
N SER A 212 -21.97 -2.70 4.39
CA SER A 212 -21.48 -3.14 3.08
C SER A 212 -22.28 -2.57 1.89
N GLU A 213 -23.54 -2.17 2.08
CA GLU A 213 -24.35 -1.53 1.03
C GLU A 213 -23.77 -0.18 0.58
N ARG A 214 -22.99 0.50 1.43
CA ARG A 214 -22.34 1.79 1.14
C ARG A 214 -20.99 1.65 0.46
N CYS A 215 -20.44 0.44 0.36
CA CYS A 215 -19.17 0.19 -0.30
C CYS A 215 -19.25 0.58 -1.78
N LEU A 216 -18.36 1.48 -2.20
CA LEU A 216 -18.21 1.93 -3.60
C LEU A 216 -17.16 1.12 -4.37
N GLU A 217 -16.62 0.06 -3.76
CA GLU A 217 -15.63 -0.84 -4.36
C GLU A 217 -14.48 -0.08 -5.06
N CYS A 218 -13.75 0.74 -4.30
CA CYS A 218 -12.70 1.61 -4.84
C CYS A 218 -11.61 0.83 -5.59
N ASN A 219 -11.41 -0.45 -5.26
CA ASN A 219 -10.51 -1.36 -5.99
C ASN A 219 -11.00 -1.70 -7.41
N LYS A 220 -12.29 -1.52 -7.70
CA LYS A 220 -12.90 -1.72 -9.02
C LYS A 220 -13.07 -0.41 -9.77
N VAL A 221 -13.55 0.64 -9.11
CA VAL A 221 -13.76 1.96 -9.74
C VAL A 221 -13.30 3.09 -8.83
N CYS A 222 -12.01 3.45 -8.92
CA CYS A 222 -11.51 4.67 -8.29
C CYS A 222 -11.57 5.85 -9.27
N ASN A 223 -12.70 6.57 -9.29
CA ASN A 223 -12.91 7.78 -10.12
C ASN A 223 -12.85 9.08 -9.31
N ILE A 224 -12.42 9.03 -8.05
CA ILE A 224 -12.46 10.17 -7.12
C ILE A 224 -11.75 11.39 -7.72
N CYS A 225 -10.60 11.18 -8.37
CA CYS A 225 -9.84 12.26 -8.99
C CYS A 225 -10.59 13.02 -10.11
N ALA A 226 -11.51 12.35 -10.81
CA ALA A 226 -12.39 12.96 -11.80
C ALA A 226 -13.58 13.68 -11.13
N GLU A 227 -14.10 13.11 -10.05
CA GLU A 227 -15.25 13.63 -9.31
C GLU A 227 -14.92 14.90 -8.51
N VAL A 228 -13.73 14.98 -7.91
CA VAL A 228 -13.29 16.12 -7.08
C VAL A 228 -12.61 17.23 -7.90
N CYS A 229 -12.39 17.03 -9.21
CA CYS A 229 -11.70 18.00 -10.03
C CYS A 229 -12.65 19.15 -10.42
N PRO A 230 -12.45 20.38 -9.89
CA PRO A 230 -13.36 21.49 -10.16
C PRO A 230 -13.38 21.88 -11.65
N ASN A 231 -12.24 21.73 -12.33
CA ASN A 231 -12.10 22.07 -13.74
C ASN A 231 -12.36 20.88 -14.67
N ARG A 232 -12.69 19.70 -14.14
CA ARG A 232 -12.84 18.44 -14.92
C ARG A 232 -11.61 18.06 -15.76
N ALA A 233 -10.42 18.43 -15.30
CA ALA A 233 -9.14 18.09 -15.94
C ALA A 233 -8.78 16.61 -15.84
N ASN A 234 -9.36 15.87 -14.88
CA ASN A 234 -9.26 14.41 -14.86
C ASN A 234 -10.56 13.83 -15.42
N LEU A 235 -10.47 13.03 -16.47
CA LEU A 235 -11.62 12.38 -17.09
C LEU A 235 -11.50 10.87 -16.97
N MET A 236 -12.62 10.22 -16.71
CA MET A 236 -12.73 8.78 -16.79
C MET A 236 -13.04 8.39 -18.24
N ILE A 237 -12.16 7.56 -18.81
CA ILE A 237 -12.24 7.00 -20.16
C ILE A 237 -12.48 5.49 -20.04
N PRO A 238 -13.64 4.96 -20.47
CA PRO A 238 -13.88 3.53 -20.53
C PRO A 238 -13.05 2.90 -21.66
N VAL A 239 -12.03 2.13 -21.30
CA VAL A 239 -11.11 1.48 -22.25
C VAL A 239 -11.34 -0.02 -22.25
N ASN A 240 -11.64 -0.56 -23.43
CA ASN A 240 -11.73 -1.99 -23.67
C ASN A 240 -10.37 -2.54 -24.11
N GLY A 241 -9.49 -2.84 -23.15
CA GLY A 241 -8.15 -3.36 -23.41
C GLY A 241 -7.89 -4.70 -22.72
N LYS A 242 -7.21 -5.63 -23.40
CA LYS A 242 -6.75 -6.88 -22.77
C LYS A 242 -5.74 -6.57 -21.67
N GLY A 243 -5.87 -7.25 -20.51
CA GLY A 243 -4.94 -7.10 -19.39
C GLY A 243 -5.12 -5.83 -18.54
N LEU A 244 -6.18 -5.03 -18.78
CA LEU A 244 -6.60 -3.98 -17.86
C LEU A 244 -7.31 -4.60 -16.65
N THR A 245 -6.87 -4.24 -15.45
CA THR A 245 -7.53 -4.63 -14.19
C THR A 245 -8.77 -3.79 -13.88
N ASN A 246 -8.83 -2.58 -14.45
CA ASN A 246 -9.95 -1.64 -14.37
C ASN A 246 -10.21 -1.09 -15.77
N MET A 247 -11.46 -1.09 -16.23
CA MET A 247 -11.80 -0.54 -17.55
C MET A 247 -11.88 0.99 -17.54
N ASN A 248 -12.10 1.60 -16.39
CA ASN A 248 -12.12 3.06 -16.22
C ASN A 248 -10.69 3.57 -16.04
N GLN A 249 -10.10 4.05 -17.13
CA GLN A 249 -8.80 4.70 -17.12
C GLN A 249 -8.95 6.20 -16.90
N ILE A 250 -8.01 6.82 -16.19
CA ILE A 250 -8.05 8.26 -15.92
C ILE A 250 -7.10 8.97 -16.87
N LEU A 251 -7.66 9.85 -17.70
CA LEU A 251 -6.91 10.78 -18.55
C LEU A 251 -6.80 12.11 -17.81
N HIS A 252 -5.58 12.64 -17.71
CA HIS A 252 -5.38 14.03 -17.28
C HIS A 252 -5.31 14.93 -18.51
N VAL A 253 -5.99 16.08 -18.52
CA VAL A 253 -5.91 17.08 -19.60
C VAL A 253 -5.24 18.32 -19.03
N ASP A 254 -4.01 18.56 -19.48
CA ASP A 254 -3.13 19.58 -18.91
C ASP A 254 -3.75 20.99 -19.03
N GLY A 255 -4.26 21.34 -20.20
CA GLY A 255 -4.85 22.65 -20.47
C GLY A 255 -6.11 22.98 -19.67
N MET A 256 -6.73 21.99 -19.01
CA MET A 256 -7.87 22.18 -18.11
C MET A 256 -7.43 22.31 -16.64
N CYS A 257 -6.21 21.91 -16.30
CA CYS A 257 -5.72 21.84 -14.94
C CYS A 257 -5.17 23.19 -14.46
N ASN A 258 -5.63 23.65 -13.30
CA ASN A 258 -5.05 24.81 -12.60
C ASN A 258 -4.17 24.40 -11.40
N VAL A 259 -3.84 23.11 -11.29
CA VAL A 259 -2.97 22.56 -10.25
C VAL A 259 -3.47 22.85 -8.82
N CYS A 260 -4.80 22.89 -8.61
CA CYS A 260 -5.38 23.13 -7.28
C CYS A 260 -5.11 22.02 -6.23
N GLY A 261 -4.63 20.85 -6.65
CA GLY A 261 -4.25 19.76 -5.76
C GLY A 261 -5.39 18.87 -5.24
N ASN A 262 -6.66 19.21 -5.47
CA ASN A 262 -7.81 18.43 -4.97
C ASN A 262 -7.72 16.94 -5.29
N CYS A 263 -7.38 16.59 -6.53
CA CYS A 263 -7.28 15.18 -6.93
C CYS A 263 -6.18 14.41 -6.20
N GLY A 264 -5.14 15.09 -5.70
CA GLY A 264 -4.13 14.49 -4.82
C GLY A 264 -4.64 14.38 -3.38
N THR A 265 -5.20 15.46 -2.83
CA THR A 265 -5.74 15.50 -1.46
C THR A 265 -6.78 14.42 -1.19
N PHE A 266 -7.70 14.20 -2.14
CA PHE A 266 -8.76 13.21 -2.00
C PHE A 266 -8.38 11.82 -2.54
N CYS A 267 -7.13 11.61 -2.97
CA CYS A 267 -6.74 10.31 -3.50
C CYS A 267 -6.59 9.28 -2.37
N PRO A 268 -7.38 8.19 -2.36
CA PRO A 268 -7.25 7.15 -1.33
C PRO A 268 -5.95 6.35 -1.47
N TYR A 269 -5.30 6.41 -2.64
CA TYR A 269 -4.03 5.76 -2.92
C TYR A 269 -2.82 6.69 -2.72
N SER A 270 -3.03 7.91 -2.19
CA SER A 270 -1.99 8.95 -2.09
C SER A 270 -1.27 9.21 -3.42
N SER A 271 -1.96 8.95 -4.54
CA SER A 271 -1.51 9.30 -5.87
C SER A 271 -1.71 10.81 -6.04
N GLU A 272 -0.87 11.48 -6.83
CA GLU A 272 -1.11 12.84 -7.30
C GLU A 272 -1.59 12.79 -8.77
N PRO A 273 -2.88 12.51 -9.06
CA PRO A 273 -3.34 12.20 -10.42
C PRO A 273 -2.93 13.20 -11.50
N TYR A 274 -2.93 14.49 -11.17
CA TYR A 274 -2.52 15.58 -12.08
C TYR A 274 -1.04 15.52 -12.50
N LYS A 275 -0.20 14.75 -11.80
CA LYS A 275 1.21 14.53 -12.14
C LYS A 275 1.49 13.16 -12.73
N VAL A 276 0.73 12.15 -12.31
CA VAL A 276 1.10 10.74 -12.57
C VAL A 276 0.20 10.03 -13.57
N LYS A 277 -0.99 10.57 -13.88
CA LYS A 277 -1.86 9.98 -14.89
C LYS A 277 -1.40 10.38 -16.29
N LEU A 278 -1.67 9.51 -17.25
CA LEU A 278 -1.36 9.76 -18.65
C LEU A 278 -2.01 11.09 -19.06
N THR A 279 -1.19 12.02 -19.51
CA THR A 279 -1.60 13.41 -19.73
C THR A 279 -1.81 13.67 -21.22
N LEU A 280 -2.98 14.16 -21.60
CA LEU A 280 -3.23 14.78 -22.90
C LEU A 280 -2.83 16.24 -22.83
N PHE A 281 -1.97 16.65 -23.75
CA PHE A 281 -1.58 18.04 -23.95
C PHE A 281 -2.21 18.59 -25.22
N TRP A 282 -2.57 19.87 -25.21
CA TRP A 282 -3.11 20.55 -26.39
C TRP A 282 -2.03 21.11 -27.30
N THR A 283 -0.86 21.44 -26.75
CA THR A 283 0.24 22.02 -27.51
C THR A 283 1.56 21.30 -27.26
N GLU A 284 2.45 21.35 -28.26
CA GLU A 284 3.83 20.88 -28.12
C GLU A 284 4.57 21.64 -27.00
N LYS A 285 4.28 22.93 -26.84
CA LYS A 285 4.90 23.76 -25.80
C LYS A 285 4.59 23.23 -24.40
N ASP A 286 3.32 22.91 -24.13
CA ASP A 286 2.89 22.41 -22.83
C ASP A 286 3.44 21.00 -22.59
N PHE A 287 3.42 20.16 -23.63
CA PHE A 287 4.06 18.84 -23.60
C PHE A 287 5.54 18.95 -23.23
N MET A 288 6.30 19.86 -23.84
CA MET A 288 7.73 20.02 -23.57
C MET A 288 8.03 20.70 -22.22
N ALA A 289 7.12 21.51 -21.69
CA ALA A 289 7.27 22.19 -20.40
C ALA A 289 6.91 21.28 -19.20
N SER A 290 6.06 20.27 -19.42
CA SER A 290 5.62 19.35 -18.38
C SER A 290 6.54 18.12 -18.27
N PRO A 291 6.81 17.61 -17.05
CA PRO A 291 7.53 16.35 -16.87
C PRO A 291 6.62 15.11 -16.99
N ASN A 292 5.30 15.28 -17.13
CA ASN A 292 4.38 14.15 -17.10
C ASN A 292 4.57 13.24 -18.32
N SER A 293 4.33 11.94 -18.10
CA SER A 293 4.09 11.01 -19.20
C SER A 293 2.73 11.32 -19.84
N GLY A 294 2.70 11.36 -21.16
CA GLY A 294 1.53 11.87 -21.88
C GLY A 294 1.74 11.98 -23.37
N PHE A 295 0.79 12.60 -24.06
CA PHE A 295 0.79 12.72 -25.51
C PHE A 295 0.06 13.97 -25.98
N TYR A 296 0.35 14.40 -27.21
CA TYR A 296 -0.46 15.36 -27.95
C TYR A 296 -0.59 14.92 -29.40
N PHE A 297 -1.75 15.17 -30.00
CA PHE A 297 -2.00 14.85 -31.40
C PHE A 297 -1.37 15.90 -32.33
N LEU A 298 -0.77 15.44 -33.41
CA LEU A 298 -0.27 16.25 -34.51
C LEU A 298 -1.41 16.53 -35.50
N ASP A 299 -1.35 17.67 -36.19
CA ASP A 299 -2.36 18.10 -37.17
C ASP A 299 -3.81 17.93 -36.65
N GLU A 300 -4.05 18.30 -35.38
CA GLU A 300 -5.34 18.13 -34.68
C GLU A 300 -5.90 16.70 -34.73
N GLY A 301 -5.02 15.69 -34.83
CA GLY A 301 -5.40 14.28 -34.93
C GLY A 301 -5.88 13.85 -36.32
N SER A 302 -5.88 14.70 -37.35
CA SER A 302 -6.43 14.37 -38.68
C SER A 302 -5.84 13.10 -39.34
N LYS A 303 -4.66 12.66 -38.93
CA LYS A 303 -3.96 11.46 -39.46
C LYS A 303 -3.67 10.39 -38.39
N GLY A 304 -4.22 10.52 -37.18
CA GLY A 304 -3.90 9.63 -36.06
C GLY A 304 -2.42 9.66 -35.63
N GLU A 305 -1.69 10.73 -35.94
CA GLU A 305 -0.30 10.90 -35.53
C GLU A 305 -0.22 11.69 -34.22
N PHE A 306 0.63 11.25 -33.30
CA PHE A 306 0.84 11.92 -32.00
C PHE A 306 2.28 11.77 -31.54
N MET A 307 2.72 12.69 -30.69
CA MET A 307 3.95 12.53 -29.92
C MET A 307 3.59 11.93 -28.57
N LEU A 308 4.34 10.90 -28.15
CA LEU A 308 4.17 10.19 -26.89
C LEU A 308 5.43 10.31 -26.05
N ARG A 309 5.28 10.68 -24.78
CA ARG A 309 6.30 10.56 -23.74
C ARG A 309 5.87 9.49 -22.75
N LEU A 310 6.72 8.49 -22.56
CA LEU A 310 6.66 7.56 -21.43
C LEU A 310 8.00 7.64 -20.72
N GLU A 311 7.96 8.00 -19.44
CA GLU A 311 9.17 8.33 -18.66
C GLU A 311 10.00 9.39 -19.39
N ASP A 312 11.24 9.09 -19.78
CA ASP A 312 12.13 10.02 -20.48
C ASP A 312 12.17 9.84 -22.01
N LYS A 313 11.40 8.89 -22.54
CA LYS A 313 11.45 8.56 -23.98
C LYS A 313 10.31 9.23 -24.74
N VAL A 314 10.68 10.11 -25.67
CA VAL A 314 9.75 10.75 -26.62
C VAL A 314 9.78 10.01 -27.95
N THR A 315 8.63 9.60 -28.45
CA THR A 315 8.49 8.88 -29.73
C THR A 315 7.31 9.44 -30.53
N LYS A 316 7.49 9.59 -31.84
CA LYS A 316 6.37 9.86 -32.76
C LYS A 316 5.68 8.55 -33.08
N VAL A 317 4.37 8.50 -32.89
CA VAL A 317 3.54 7.30 -33.07
C VAL A 317 2.38 7.62 -34.00
N LYS A 318 2.00 6.67 -34.83
CA LYS A 318 0.78 6.69 -35.63
C LYS A 318 -0.12 5.54 -35.22
N ILE A 319 -1.38 5.86 -34.92
CA ILE A 319 -2.42 4.87 -34.64
C ILE A 319 -3.40 4.79 -35.80
N ASP A 320 -3.79 3.58 -36.17
CA ASP A 320 -4.84 3.34 -37.17
C ASP A 320 -6.24 3.20 -36.53
N ASP A 321 -7.27 3.13 -37.37
CA ASP A 321 -8.68 3.01 -36.92
C ASP A 321 -8.97 1.71 -36.15
N SER A 322 -8.06 0.73 -36.23
CA SER A 322 -8.13 -0.53 -35.47
C SER A 322 -7.44 -0.44 -34.11
N GLY A 323 -6.81 0.69 -33.78
CA GLY A 323 -6.07 0.92 -32.55
C GLY A 323 -4.64 0.38 -32.57
N LYS A 324 -4.13 -0.04 -33.74
CA LYS A 324 -2.77 -0.57 -33.88
C LYS A 324 -1.79 0.56 -34.18
N THR A 325 -0.63 0.49 -33.56
CA THR A 325 0.43 1.48 -33.72
C THR A 325 1.51 1.03 -34.71
N ASP A 326 2.11 1.99 -35.40
CA ASP A 326 3.24 1.77 -36.32
C ASP A 326 4.55 1.41 -35.60
N VAL A 327 4.70 1.86 -34.36
CA VAL A 327 5.79 1.49 -33.44
C VAL A 327 5.27 0.66 -32.27
N PRO A 328 6.08 -0.26 -31.72
CA PRO A 328 5.67 -1.06 -30.58
C PRO A 328 5.58 -0.18 -29.31
N ILE A 329 4.39 -0.13 -28.72
CA ILE A 329 4.12 0.44 -27.40
C ILE A 329 3.28 -0.54 -26.58
N ASP A 330 3.16 -0.32 -25.27
CA ASP A 330 2.31 -1.15 -24.41
C ASP A 330 0.85 -1.17 -24.90
N ASP A 331 0.28 -2.38 -25.04
CA ASP A 331 -1.07 -2.58 -25.59
C ASP A 331 -2.15 -1.83 -24.81
N LYS A 332 -1.97 -1.60 -23.50
CA LYS A 332 -2.94 -0.86 -22.67
C LYS A 332 -2.87 0.63 -22.97
N ILE A 333 -1.66 1.17 -23.16
CA ILE A 333 -1.46 2.57 -23.57
C ILE A 333 -2.00 2.79 -24.99
N ALA A 334 -1.74 1.86 -25.92
CA ALA A 334 -2.29 1.92 -27.27
C ALA A 334 -3.83 1.90 -27.25
N ALA A 335 -4.44 0.99 -26.50
CA ALA A 335 -5.89 0.92 -26.35
C ALA A 335 -6.45 2.22 -25.74
N PHE A 336 -5.79 2.77 -24.73
CA PHE A 336 -6.24 3.99 -24.06
C PHE A 336 -6.17 5.20 -25.00
N ILE A 337 -5.03 5.45 -25.65
CA ILE A 337 -4.87 6.55 -26.60
C ILE A 337 -5.79 6.37 -27.81
N GLY A 338 -5.97 5.14 -28.29
CA GLY A 338 -6.90 4.80 -29.38
C GLY A 338 -8.35 5.11 -29.04
N THR A 339 -8.80 4.80 -27.81
CA THR A 339 -10.12 5.21 -27.33
C THR A 339 -10.25 6.73 -27.29
N VAL A 340 -9.24 7.45 -26.79
CA VAL A 340 -9.26 8.93 -26.78
C VAL A 340 -9.34 9.49 -28.20
N TYR A 341 -8.52 8.96 -29.11
CA TYR A 341 -8.49 9.36 -30.51
C TYR A 341 -9.86 9.21 -31.18
N LYS A 342 -10.49 8.04 -31.02
CA LYS A 342 -11.73 7.68 -31.71
C LYS A 342 -12.99 8.28 -31.10
N ASP A 343 -13.10 8.25 -29.77
CA ASP A 343 -14.36 8.50 -29.07
C ASP A 343 -14.37 9.86 -28.33
N TYR A 344 -13.21 10.53 -28.22
CA TYR A 344 -13.02 11.75 -27.42
C TYR A 344 -12.34 12.89 -28.20
N GLU A 345 -12.67 13.03 -29.48
CA GLU A 345 -12.12 14.05 -30.40
C GLU A 345 -12.16 15.48 -29.83
N TYR A 346 -13.24 15.82 -29.13
CA TYR A 346 -13.45 17.13 -28.51
C TYR A 346 -12.40 17.49 -27.44
N LEU A 347 -11.64 16.52 -26.91
CA LEU A 347 -10.60 16.77 -25.92
C LEU A 347 -9.31 17.30 -26.53
N TYR A 348 -9.05 17.07 -27.81
CA TYR A 348 -7.81 17.47 -28.47
C TYR A 348 -8.00 18.37 -29.69
N LYS A 349 -9.21 18.44 -30.27
CA LYS A 349 -9.57 19.45 -31.27
C LYS A 349 -10.14 20.70 -30.60
N VAL A 350 -9.29 21.38 -29.84
CA VAL A 350 -9.70 22.64 -29.20
C VAL A 350 -9.71 23.74 -30.25
N LEU A 351 -10.83 24.42 -30.42
CA LEU A 351 -10.98 25.55 -31.34
C LEU A 351 -9.93 26.62 -30.99
N ASN A 352 -9.03 26.93 -31.93
CA ASN A 352 -8.14 28.08 -31.85
C ASN A 352 -8.91 29.40 -31.82
#